data_AF-A0A3D3RR75-F1
#
_entry.id   AF-A0A3D3RR75-F1
#
_cell.length_a   1.000
_cell.length_b   1.000
_cell.length_c   1.000
_cell.angle_alpha   90.00
_cell.angle_beta   90.00
_cell.angle_gamma   90.00
#
_symmetry.space_group_name_H-M   'P 1'
#
loop_
_entity.id
_entity.type
_entity.pdbx_description
1 polymer ?
#
loop_
_entity_poly.entity_id
_entity_poly.type
_entity_poly.pdbx_seq_one_letter_code
_entity_poly.pdbx_strand_id
1 'polypeptide(L)'
;EYAKAVVSYLGITINNIAEKNNSISRWANTKETIAGSFSRQALPIVWDYFESNPFSGSTGDWSNSVNYNLGVIKHCSFLNSAIPTNFSTSPLPNEESEEEDE
;
A
#
# COMPACT_ATOMS: atom_id res chain seq x y z
N GLU A 1 21.10 14.34 -8.01
CA GLU A 1 20.43 13.03 -8.23
C GLU A 1 20.59 12.06 -7.05
N TYR A 2 21.78 11.89 -6.50
CA TYR A 2 22.01 11.04 -5.30
C TYR A 2 21.09 11.37 -4.12
N ALA A 3 21.01 12.65 -3.72
CA ALA A 3 20.13 13.07 -2.62
C ALA A 3 18.66 12.71 -2.86
N LYS A 4 18.18 12.81 -4.12
CA LYS A 4 16.82 12.43 -4.49
C LYS A 4 16.59 10.93 -4.31
N ALA A 5 17.55 10.10 -4.74
CA ALA A 5 17.46 8.65 -4.55
C ALA A 5 17.41 8.28 -3.06
N VAL A 6 18.30 8.86 -2.25
CA VAL A 6 18.33 8.61 -0.79
C VAL A 6 17.01 9.00 -0.13
N VAL A 7 16.49 10.19 -0.42
CA VAL A 7 15.21 10.67 0.14
C VAL A 7 14.05 9.78 -0.30
N SER A 8 13.99 9.35 -1.56
CA SER A 8 12.93 8.47 -2.05
C SER A 8 12.92 7.11 -1.34
N TYR A 9 14.09 6.45 -1.20
CA TYR A 9 14.16 5.15 -0.52
C TYR A 9 13.81 5.26 0.98
N LEU A 10 14.26 6.33 1.63
CA LEU A 10 13.93 6.60 3.03
C LEU A 10 12.43 6.89 3.18
N GLY A 11 11.86 7.71 2.30
CA GLY A 11 10.44 8.07 2.29
C GLY A 11 9.54 6.86 2.12
N ILE A 12 9.86 5.94 1.20
CA ILE A 12 9.12 4.68 1.02
C ILE A 12 9.13 3.86 2.31
N THR A 13 10.27 3.78 2.98
CA THR A 13 10.41 3.02 4.23
C THR A 13 9.60 3.62 5.36
N ILE A 14 9.69 4.94 5.55
CA ILE A 14 8.90 5.67 6.56
C ILE A 14 7.41 5.50 6.29
N ASN A 15 6.98 5.62 5.02
CA ASN A 15 5.58 5.44 4.62
C ASN A 15 5.06 4.04 4.98
N ASN A 16 5.86 2.99 4.76
CA ASN A 16 5.49 1.61 5.13
C ASN A 16 5.28 1.45 6.65
N ILE A 17 6.15 2.08 7.46
CA ILE A 17 6.04 2.03 8.92
C ILE A 17 4.84 2.84 9.41
N ALA A 18 4.58 4.02 8.82
CA ALA A 18 3.44 4.86 9.14
C ALA A 18 2.09 4.20 8.78
N GLU A 19 2.05 3.43 7.70
CA GLU A 19 0.87 2.65 7.30
C GLU A 19 0.46 1.61 8.35
N LYS A 20 1.46 1.08 9.07
CA LYS A 20 1.31 0.12 10.17
C LYS A 20 1.16 0.78 11.54
N ASN A 21 1.57 2.03 11.71
CA ASN A 21 1.55 2.73 13.01
C ASN A 21 0.56 3.89 12.95
N ASN A 22 -0.72 3.56 12.93
CA ASN A 22 -1.79 4.54 13.02
C ASN A 22 -2.99 3.96 13.78
N SER A 23 -3.95 4.83 14.11
CA SER A 23 -5.13 4.49 14.91
C SER A 23 -6.16 3.63 14.18
N ILE A 24 -5.99 3.36 12.89
CA ILE A 24 -6.89 2.52 12.07
C ILE A 24 -6.27 1.12 11.87
N SER A 25 -4.98 0.98 12.14
CA SER A 25 -4.31 -0.30 12.04
C SER A 25 -4.77 -1.23 13.16
N ARG A 26 -4.98 -2.49 12.79
CA ARG A 26 -5.53 -3.53 13.69
C ARG A 26 -4.60 -4.75 13.72
N TRP A 27 -4.76 -5.58 14.74
CA TRP A 27 -4.13 -6.89 14.75
C TRP A 27 -4.75 -7.81 13.69
N ALA A 28 -3.92 -8.58 12.98
CA ALA A 28 -4.41 -9.61 12.08
C ALA A 28 -4.70 -10.91 12.87
N ASN A 29 -5.92 -11.43 12.76
CA ASN A 29 -6.29 -12.65 13.51
C ASN A 29 -5.64 -13.92 12.93
N THR A 30 -5.24 -13.91 11.66
CA THR A 30 -4.72 -15.11 10.95
C THR A 30 -3.20 -15.20 10.97
N LYS A 31 -2.53 -14.06 11.07
CA LYS A 31 -1.07 -13.95 11.10
C LYS A 31 -0.78 -13.07 12.30
N GLU A 32 0.14 -13.45 13.18
CA GLU A 32 0.56 -12.65 14.34
C GLU A 32 1.32 -11.38 13.89
N THR A 33 0.60 -10.53 13.19
CA THR A 33 1.14 -9.42 12.43
C THR A 33 0.14 -8.28 12.37
N ILE A 34 0.66 -7.14 11.96
CA ILE A 34 -0.07 -5.91 11.80
C ILE A 34 -0.87 -5.95 10.50
N ALA A 35 -2.17 -5.71 10.56
CA ALA A 35 -2.97 -5.50 9.37
C ALA A 35 -2.97 -4.01 8.98
N GLY A 36 -2.54 -3.76 7.74
CA GLY A 36 -2.56 -2.44 7.15
C GLY A 36 -3.95 -1.80 7.07
N SER A 37 -3.97 -0.47 7.11
CA SER A 37 -5.19 0.35 7.10
C SER A 37 -5.94 0.25 5.78
N PHE A 38 -5.22 0.02 4.68
CA PHE A 38 -5.78 -0.07 3.33
C PHE A 38 -6.07 -1.51 2.89
N SER A 39 -6.16 -2.45 3.83
CA SER A 39 -6.45 -3.86 3.52
C SER A 39 -7.89 -4.10 3.01
N ARG A 40 -8.79 -3.12 3.14
CA ARG A 40 -10.21 -3.19 2.74
C ARG A 40 -10.61 -1.86 2.10
N GLN A 41 -11.64 -1.88 1.24
CA GLN A 41 -12.20 -0.69 0.59
C GLN A 41 -13.14 0.11 1.52
N ALA A 42 -12.73 0.33 2.78
CA ALA A 42 -13.44 1.15 3.75
C ALA A 42 -12.48 1.54 4.88
N LEU A 43 -12.68 2.71 5.50
CA LEU A 43 -11.97 3.13 6.71
C LEU A 43 -12.83 2.78 7.94
N PRO A 44 -12.61 1.63 8.60
CA PRO A 44 -13.38 1.25 9.77
C PRO A 44 -13.00 2.12 10.97
N ILE A 45 -13.96 2.36 11.87
CA ILE A 45 -13.66 2.87 13.20
C ILE A 45 -13.11 1.70 14.01
N VAL A 46 -11.83 1.78 14.40
CA VAL A 46 -11.14 0.78 15.22
C VAL A 46 -10.97 1.35 16.62
N TRP A 47 -11.52 0.64 17.61
CA TRP A 47 -11.42 1.03 19.03
C TRP A 47 -10.21 0.40 19.73
N ASP A 48 -9.62 -0.63 19.13
CA ASP A 48 -8.44 -1.33 19.61
C ASP A 48 -7.33 -1.23 18.55
N TYR A 49 -6.60 -0.13 18.60
CA TYR A 49 -5.44 0.11 17.76
C TYR A 49 -4.18 -0.30 18.52
N PHE A 50 -3.22 -0.88 17.81
CA PHE A 50 -1.94 -1.24 18.40
C PHE A 50 -0.89 -0.18 18.00
N GLU A 51 0.06 0.07 18.89
CA GLU A 51 1.24 0.89 18.61
C GLU A 51 2.44 -0.05 18.55
N SER A 52 3.04 -0.20 17.36
CA SER A 52 4.24 -1.02 17.20
C SER A 52 5.48 -0.17 17.39
N ASN A 53 6.48 -0.73 18.08
CA ASN A 53 7.78 -0.09 18.20
C ASN A 53 8.61 -0.34 16.92
N PRO A 54 8.95 0.70 16.13
CA PRO A 54 9.71 0.55 14.89
C PRO A 54 11.12 0.00 15.07
N PHE A 55 11.64 -0.07 16.29
CA PHE A 55 12.98 -0.57 16.60
C PHE A 55 12.98 -1.89 17.38
N SER A 56 11.81 -2.53 17.55
CA SER A 56 11.67 -3.75 18.35
C SER A 56 12.28 -5.01 17.72
N GLY A 57 12.65 -4.97 16.43
CA GLY A 57 13.05 -6.16 15.67
C GLY A 57 11.92 -7.18 15.46
N SER A 58 10.68 -6.80 15.76
CA SER A 58 9.46 -7.58 15.58
C SER A 58 8.61 -7.00 14.45
N THR A 59 7.40 -7.50 14.26
CA THR A 59 6.48 -7.00 13.23
C THR A 59 6.31 -5.48 13.28
N GLY A 60 6.56 -4.84 12.14
CA GLY A 60 6.46 -3.38 12.02
C GLY A 60 7.77 -2.64 12.28
N ASP A 61 8.88 -3.38 12.42
CA ASP A 61 10.21 -2.82 12.54
C ASP A 61 10.72 -2.17 11.24
N TRP A 62 11.68 -1.27 11.43
CA TRP A 62 12.39 -0.57 10.38
C TRP A 62 13.15 -1.52 9.46
N SER A 63 13.94 -2.43 10.02
CA SER A 63 14.85 -3.28 9.27
C SER A 63 14.11 -4.22 8.32
N ASN A 64 13.03 -4.87 8.78
CA ASN A 64 12.20 -5.69 7.93
C ASN A 64 11.49 -4.88 6.85
N SER A 65 11.03 -3.66 7.17
CA SER A 65 10.40 -2.77 6.19
C SER A 65 11.39 -2.37 5.08
N VAL A 66 12.63 -2.03 5.42
CA VAL A 66 13.70 -1.76 4.43
C VAL A 66 13.96 -2.98 3.56
N ASN A 67 14.15 -4.16 4.16
CA ASN A 67 14.45 -5.39 3.43
C ASN A 67 13.33 -5.76 2.46
N TYR A 68 12.07 -5.65 2.91
CA TYR A 68 10.90 -5.88 2.07
C TYR A 68 10.85 -4.92 0.88
N ASN A 69 10.96 -3.61 1.14
CA ASN A 69 10.94 -2.59 0.09
C ASN A 69 12.08 -2.79 -0.92
N LEU A 70 13.28 -3.12 -0.45
CA LEU A 70 14.45 -3.38 -1.28
C LEU A 70 14.22 -4.61 -2.18
N GLY A 71 13.60 -5.67 -1.65
CA GLY A 71 13.19 -6.84 -2.43
C GLY A 71 12.22 -6.49 -3.57
N VAL A 72 11.20 -5.69 -3.27
CA VAL A 72 10.22 -5.22 -4.28
C VAL A 72 10.92 -4.36 -5.34
N ILE A 73 11.76 -3.41 -4.93
CA ILE A 73 12.46 -2.52 -5.86
C ILE A 73 13.41 -3.30 -6.75
N LYS A 74 14.16 -4.27 -6.21
CA LYS A 74 14.99 -5.19 -7.00
C LYS A 74 14.15 -5.93 -8.03
N HIS A 75 13.03 -6.51 -7.61
CA HIS A 75 12.14 -7.23 -8.51
C HIS A 75 11.61 -6.33 -9.64
N CYS A 76 11.12 -5.14 -9.31
CA CYS A 76 10.64 -4.16 -10.28
C CYS A 76 11.75 -3.63 -11.20
N SER A 77 13.00 -3.55 -10.71
CA SER A 77 14.14 -3.10 -11.51
C SER A 77 14.49 -4.06 -12.65
N PHE A 78 14.13 -5.34 -12.55
CA PHE A 78 14.33 -6.30 -13.64
C PHE A 78 13.24 -6.23 -14.71
N LEU A 79 12.13 -5.53 -14.45
CA LEU A 79 11.08 -5.32 -15.43
C LEU A 79 11.49 -4.18 -16.36
N ASN A 80 11.73 -4.50 -17.63
CA ASN A 80 11.89 -3.49 -18.68
C ASN A 80 10.62 -2.63 -18.73
N SER A 81 10.77 -1.30 -18.78
CA SER A 81 9.70 -0.32 -18.57
C SER A 81 8.38 -0.69 -19.25
N ALA A 82 7.42 -1.20 -18.48
CA ALA A 82 6.07 -1.36 -18.96
C ALA A 82 5.49 0.04 -19.17
N ILE A 83 5.11 0.35 -20.41
CA ILE A 83 4.39 1.57 -20.76
C ILE A 83 3.12 1.59 -19.90
N PRO A 84 2.83 2.68 -19.16
CA PRO A 84 1.62 2.77 -18.38
C PRO A 84 0.41 2.71 -19.33
N THR A 85 -0.26 1.57 -19.39
CA THR A 85 -1.58 1.49 -20.01
C THR A 85 -2.54 2.14 -19.04
N ASN A 86 -2.99 3.34 -19.39
CA ASN A 86 -4.02 4.06 -18.64
C ASN A 86 -5.16 3.09 -18.34
N PHE A 87 -5.48 2.92 -17.05
CA PHE A 87 -6.65 2.15 -16.63
C PHE A 87 -7.90 2.96 -16.98
N SER A 88 -8.27 2.92 -18.25
CA SER A 88 -9.52 3.46 -18.76
C SER A 88 -10.64 2.61 -18.16
N THR A 89 -11.41 3.19 -17.25
CA THR A 89 -12.73 2.67 -16.87
C THR A 89 -13.50 2.40 -18.16
N SER A 90 -13.83 1.13 -18.42
CA SER A 90 -14.75 0.79 -19.50
C SER A 90 -16.08 1.52 -19.27
N PRO A 91 -16.67 2.18 -20.28
CA PRO A 91 -17.98 2.81 -20.12
C PRO A 91 -19.01 1.76 -19.70
N LEU A 92 -19.96 2.14 -18.84
CA LEU A 92 -21.04 1.27 -18.39
C LEU A 92 -21.86 0.81 -19.62
N PRO A 93 -22.11 -0.49 -19.79
CA PRO A 93 -23.07 -0.96 -20.78
C PRO A 93 -24.47 -0.53 -20.33
N ASN A 94 -25.17 0.21 -21.20
CA ASN A 94 -26.60 0.62 -21.13
C ASN A 94 -26.87 2.12 -20.85
N GLU A 95 -26.29 3.03 -21.64
CA GLU A 95 -26.84 4.39 -21.82
C GLU A 95 -27.07 4.74 -23.31
N GLU A 96 -27.33 3.75 -24.18
CA GLU A 96 -27.47 3.97 -25.63
C GLU A 96 -28.74 3.36 -26.27
N SER A 97 -29.84 3.18 -25.53
CA SER A 97 -31.08 2.67 -26.14
C SER A 97 -32.39 3.22 -25.55
N GLU A 98 -32.50 4.54 -25.43
CA GLU A 98 -33.80 5.21 -25.27
C GLU A 98 -33.91 6.39 -26.24
N GLU A 99 -33.75 6.14 -27.54
CA GLU A 99 -34.16 7.06 -28.59
C GLU A 99 -34.34 6.28 -29.89
N GLU A 100 -35.44 5.52 -29.99
CA GLU A 100 -36.13 5.10 -31.23
C GLU A 100 -37.20 4.06 -30.83
N ASP A 101 -38.44 4.53 -30.60
CA ASP A 101 -39.68 3.90 -31.08
C ASP A 101 -40.92 4.66 -30.54
N GLU A 102 -41.72 5.16 -31.50
CA GLU A 102 -43.08 5.76 -31.43
C GLU A 102 -43.27 7.21 -30.94
#